data_AF-A0A4Q8UQU1-F1
#
_entry.id   AF-A0A4Q8UQU1-F1
#
_cell.length_a   1.000
_cell.length_b   1.000
_cell.length_c   1.000
_cell.angle_alpha   90.00
_cell.angle_beta   90.00
_cell.angle_gamma   90.00
#
_symmetry.space_group_name_H-M   'P 1'
#
loop_
_entity.id
_entity.type
_entity.pdbx_description
1 polymer ?
#
loop_
_entity_poly.entity_id
_entity_poly.type
_entity_poly.pdbx_seq_one_letter_code
_entity_poly.pdbx_strand_id
1 'polypeptide(L)'
;MNTHSRRNQAQNPVNNEIPEAVGTSPRSSITRQQVAGAALAVAVVLSATACGQSAASSTAALTSESASSTATPTPTRTAPASSACVTENATEKYAPKVFICTKSDAGSLLWMEQSESKRVTDARAAAAAKAAAEKAAADKAAQEAAAKAAAEQAAAEQARQEAAAAEAARQQQAAAAAAAAAKVPAPVQPAAPAAPSGCDPNYAGACVPVASDVDCAEGSGNGPAYVRGPVTVVGSDIYGLDRDGDGLGCE
;
A
#
# COMPACT_ATOMS: atom_id res chain seq x y z
N MET A 1 35.98 -38.01 46.40
CA MET A 1 37.06 -37.04 46.13
C MET A 1 36.45 -35.69 45.77
N ASN A 2 36.81 -34.67 46.54
CA ASN A 2 36.43 -33.26 46.41
C ASN A 2 37.44 -32.53 45.48
N THR A 3 36.96 -31.57 44.67
CA THR A 3 37.62 -30.29 44.28
C THR A 3 36.66 -29.56 43.33
N HIS A 4 35.79 -28.64 43.74
CA HIS A 4 36.03 -27.25 44.15
C HIS A 4 37.07 -26.50 43.30
N SER A 5 36.59 -25.74 42.30
CA SER A 5 37.25 -24.51 41.88
C SER A 5 36.23 -23.36 41.90
N ARG A 6 36.32 -22.55 42.96
CA ARG A 6 35.60 -21.29 43.16
C ARG A 6 36.45 -20.14 42.64
N ARG A 7 35.75 -19.02 42.41
CA ARG A 7 36.18 -17.60 42.35
C ARG A 7 36.52 -17.11 40.93
N ASN A 8 35.96 -16.01 40.43
CA ASN A 8 35.66 -14.76 41.13
C ASN A 8 34.42 -14.03 40.61
N GLN A 9 33.67 -13.48 41.57
CA GLN A 9 32.75 -12.37 41.40
C GLN A 9 33.53 -11.06 41.19
N ALA A 10 32.98 -10.14 40.39
CA ALA A 10 33.06 -8.69 40.55
C ALA A 10 32.01 -8.08 39.59
N GLN A 11 30.80 -7.79 40.07
CA GLN A 11 30.31 -6.45 40.44
C GLN A 11 30.24 -5.43 39.28
N ASN A 12 29.00 -5.11 38.91
CA ASN A 12 28.59 -3.91 38.15
C ASN A 12 29.16 -2.62 38.75
N PRO A 13 29.27 -1.56 37.92
CA PRO A 13 28.38 -0.44 38.20
C PRO A 13 27.57 0.06 36.99
N VAL A 14 26.37 0.52 37.36
CA VAL A 14 25.39 1.30 36.62
C VAL A 14 26.05 2.51 35.96
N ASN A 15 25.87 2.68 34.64
CA ASN A 15 25.97 3.99 34.01
C ASN A 15 24.67 4.29 33.26
N ASN A 16 23.95 5.22 33.86
CA ASN A 16 22.78 5.92 33.38
C ASN A 16 23.29 7.20 32.72
N GLU A 17 23.22 7.30 31.40
CA GLU A 17 23.45 8.57 30.69
C GLU A 17 22.29 8.82 29.72
N ILE A 18 21.46 9.77 30.13
CA ILE A 18 20.55 10.55 29.30
C ILE A 18 21.41 11.51 28.46
N PRO A 19 21.10 11.68 27.18
CA PRO A 19 20.99 13.07 26.73
C PRO A 19 19.63 13.38 26.08
N GLU A 20 19.01 14.42 26.61
CA GLU A 20 17.97 15.20 25.96
C GLU A 20 18.51 15.77 24.65
N ALA A 21 17.81 15.53 23.55
CA ALA A 21 17.99 16.28 22.31
C ALA A 21 16.61 16.69 21.79
N VAL A 22 16.20 17.86 22.29
CA VAL A 22 15.52 18.96 21.62
C VAL A 22 14.96 18.61 20.24
N GLY A 23 13.63 18.70 20.14
CA GLY A 23 12.89 18.53 18.91
C GLY A 23 13.28 19.56 17.84
N THR A 24 13.21 19.10 16.60
CA THR A 24 12.99 19.98 15.45
C THR A 24 12.17 19.18 14.43
N SER A 25 10.87 19.48 14.38
CA SER A 25 10.01 19.08 13.26
C SER A 25 10.41 19.85 12.01
N PRO A 26 10.44 19.18 10.85
CA PRO A 26 9.98 19.82 9.63
C PRO A 26 8.67 19.15 9.18
N ARG A 27 7.57 19.89 9.34
CA ARG A 27 6.37 19.73 8.51
C ARG A 27 6.79 19.99 7.06
N SER A 28 7.03 18.93 6.29
CA SER A 28 7.07 19.04 4.82
C SER A 28 5.76 18.55 4.26
N SER A 29 5.02 19.53 3.74
CA SER A 29 3.76 19.44 3.03
C SER A 29 3.93 18.56 1.78
N ILE A 30 3.54 17.30 1.84
CA ILE A 30 3.46 16.45 0.65
C ILE A 30 2.16 16.79 -0.07
N THR A 31 2.31 17.62 -1.10
CA THR A 31 1.34 17.89 -2.15
C THR A 31 0.83 16.58 -2.74
N ARG A 32 -0.45 16.25 -2.52
CA ARG A 32 -1.16 15.19 -3.25
C ARG A 32 -1.25 15.60 -4.72
N GLN A 33 -0.36 15.08 -5.56
CA GLN A 33 -0.54 15.14 -7.00
C GLN A 33 -1.11 13.81 -7.48
N GLN A 34 -2.32 13.92 -8.03
CA GLN A 34 -3.12 12.80 -8.50
C GLN A 34 -2.43 12.10 -9.66
N VAL A 35 -2.27 10.77 -9.55
CA VAL A 35 -1.86 9.92 -10.65
C VAL A 35 -3.12 9.61 -11.45
N ALA A 36 -3.40 10.44 -12.46
CA ALA A 36 -4.37 10.12 -13.50
C ALA A 36 -3.78 9.02 -14.38
N GLY A 37 -4.46 7.88 -14.41
CA GLY A 37 -4.14 6.76 -15.27
C GLY A 37 -4.27 7.15 -16.75
N ALA A 38 -3.25 6.82 -17.52
CA ALA A 38 -3.31 6.79 -18.97
C ALA A 38 -2.89 5.38 -19.41
N ALA A 39 -3.88 4.50 -19.54
CA ALA A 39 -3.80 3.37 -20.45
C ALA A 39 -3.92 3.94 -21.86
N LEU A 40 -3.03 3.56 -22.79
CA LEU A 40 -3.35 3.48 -24.23
C LEU A 40 -2.24 2.77 -25.03
N ALA A 41 -2.63 1.59 -25.51
CA ALA A 41 -2.36 1.00 -26.83
C ALA A 41 -0.94 1.08 -27.44
N VAL A 42 -0.26 -0.06 -27.42
CA VAL A 42 0.86 -0.38 -28.34
C VAL A 42 0.27 -0.63 -29.73
N ALA A 43 0.38 0.35 -30.62
CA ALA A 43 0.13 0.18 -32.05
C ALA A 43 1.41 -0.36 -32.72
N VAL A 44 1.37 -1.65 -33.08
CA VAL A 44 2.39 -2.28 -33.93
C VAL A 44 2.19 -1.78 -35.36
N VAL A 45 3.10 -0.93 -35.84
CA VAL A 45 3.17 -0.53 -37.25
C VAL A 45 4.23 -1.38 -37.93
N LEU A 46 3.79 -2.45 -38.62
CA LEU A 46 4.53 -3.04 -39.72
C LEU A 46 4.21 -2.22 -40.98
N SER A 47 5.20 -1.56 -41.58
CA SER A 47 5.08 -1.02 -42.93
C SER A 47 6.27 -1.43 -43.78
N ALA A 48 5.90 -2.03 -44.91
CA ALA A 48 6.72 -2.72 -45.88
C ALA A 48 7.56 -1.78 -46.76
N THR A 49 8.59 -2.40 -47.32
CA THR A 49 9.50 -1.96 -48.36
C THR A 49 8.75 -1.53 -49.64
N ALA A 50 9.17 -0.41 -50.25
CA ALA A 50 8.89 -0.10 -51.65
C ALA A 50 10.09 0.62 -52.30
N CYS A 51 10.54 0.07 -53.42
CA CYS A 51 11.50 0.66 -54.37
C CYS A 51 10.81 1.64 -55.33
N GLY A 52 11.58 2.59 -55.89
CA GLY A 52 11.21 3.39 -57.07
C GLY A 52 11.90 4.76 -57.07
N GLN A 53 13.10 4.92 -57.66
CA GLN A 53 13.41 5.24 -59.06
C GLN A 53 13.38 6.75 -59.42
N SER A 54 14.58 7.31 -59.57
CA SER A 54 15.09 8.31 -60.53
C SER A 54 14.31 9.57 -60.94
N ALA A 55 14.96 10.74 -60.77
CA ALA A 55 15.14 11.82 -61.77
C ALA A 55 16.21 12.80 -61.21
N ALA A 56 17.45 12.84 -61.71
CA ALA A 56 17.95 13.61 -62.86
C ALA A 56 17.92 15.14 -62.69
N SER A 57 19.10 15.76 -62.53
CA SER A 57 19.66 16.84 -63.38
C SER A 57 20.59 17.77 -62.59
N SER A 58 21.84 17.93 -63.06
CA SER A 58 22.40 19.25 -63.38
C SER A 58 23.73 19.11 -64.13
N THR A 59 23.64 19.56 -65.37
CA THR A 59 24.64 20.09 -66.29
C THR A 59 25.89 20.72 -65.69
N ALA A 60 27.05 20.44 -66.30
CA ALA A 60 28.04 21.47 -66.63
C ALA A 60 28.88 21.01 -67.83
N ALA A 61 29.07 21.95 -68.75
CA ALA A 61 29.60 21.79 -70.09
C ALA A 61 31.13 22.00 -70.14
N LEU A 62 31.77 21.22 -71.02
CA LEU A 62 32.84 21.57 -71.95
C LEU A 62 34.11 22.28 -71.42
N THR A 63 35.23 21.56 -71.48
CA THR A 63 36.48 22.08 -72.06
C THR A 63 37.15 20.98 -72.88
N SER A 64 37.29 21.23 -74.18
CA SER A 64 38.15 20.49 -75.10
C SER A 64 39.61 20.77 -74.77
N GLU A 65 40.44 19.74 -74.72
CA GLU A 65 41.83 19.86 -75.12
C GLU A 65 42.28 18.57 -75.81
N SER A 66 42.80 18.75 -77.01
CA SER A 66 43.22 17.71 -77.93
C SER A 66 44.73 17.56 -77.84
N ALA A 67 45.23 16.37 -77.50
CA ALA A 67 46.55 15.93 -77.94
C ALA A 67 46.67 14.39 -77.92
N SER A 68 46.91 13.86 -79.11
CA SER A 68 47.35 12.51 -79.43
C SER A 68 48.67 12.16 -78.73
N SER A 69 48.76 10.98 -78.13
CA SER A 69 49.76 9.95 -78.47
C SER A 69 49.65 8.74 -77.52
N THR A 70 49.35 7.59 -78.11
CA THR A 70 50.05 6.31 -77.90
C THR A 70 50.64 6.05 -76.50
N ALA A 71 49.87 5.36 -75.67
CA ALA A 71 50.20 4.03 -75.17
C ALA A 71 49.00 3.58 -74.33
N THR A 72 48.33 2.54 -74.79
CA THR A 72 47.40 1.78 -73.95
C THR A 72 48.24 0.79 -73.15
N PRO A 73 48.57 1.01 -71.86
CA PRO A 73 48.58 -0.12 -70.97
C PRO A 73 47.11 -0.49 -70.81
N THR A 74 46.66 -1.53 -71.51
CA THR A 74 45.45 -2.22 -71.10
C THR A 74 45.65 -2.53 -69.62
N PRO A 75 44.87 -1.99 -68.67
CA PRO A 75 44.96 -2.48 -67.31
C PRO A 75 44.48 -3.93 -67.40
N THR A 76 45.42 -4.87 -67.35
CA THR A 76 45.11 -6.29 -67.19
C THR A 76 44.17 -6.37 -66.00
N ARG A 77 42.89 -6.69 -66.27
CA ARG A 77 41.82 -6.80 -65.30
C ARG A 77 42.26 -7.84 -64.26
N THR A 78 42.92 -7.38 -63.21
CA THR A 78 43.44 -8.24 -62.14
C THR A 78 42.34 -8.33 -61.10
N ALA A 79 41.27 -9.01 -61.51
CA ALA A 79 40.17 -9.47 -60.68
C ALA A 79 39.89 -10.93 -61.08
N PRO A 80 39.34 -11.75 -60.18
CA PRO A 80 39.03 -13.17 -60.41
C PRO A 80 38.36 -13.48 -61.77
N ALA A 81 38.58 -14.70 -62.27
CA ALA A 81 38.13 -15.14 -63.60
C ALA A 81 36.59 -15.15 -63.72
N SER A 82 35.87 -15.28 -62.61
CA SER A 82 34.44 -15.03 -62.52
C SER A 82 34.15 -13.54 -62.24
N SER A 83 33.35 -12.90 -63.10
CA SER A 83 33.02 -11.48 -62.92
C SER A 83 32.03 -11.20 -61.78
N ALA A 84 31.44 -12.24 -61.18
CA ALA A 84 30.42 -12.10 -60.14
C ALA A 84 30.69 -13.03 -58.95
N CYS A 85 30.88 -12.42 -57.78
CA CYS A 85 30.92 -13.09 -56.49
C CYS A 85 29.47 -13.27 -56.01
N VAL A 86 28.91 -14.46 -56.24
CA VAL A 86 27.48 -14.78 -55.96
C VAL A 86 27.28 -15.77 -54.82
N THR A 87 28.34 -16.50 -54.45
CA THR A 87 28.30 -17.52 -53.40
C THR A 87 29.27 -17.12 -52.28
N GLU A 88 28.74 -16.80 -51.10
CA GLU A 88 29.55 -16.47 -49.93
C GLU A 88 30.55 -17.59 -49.62
N ASN A 89 31.78 -17.20 -49.29
CA ASN A 89 32.91 -18.09 -48.99
C ASN A 89 33.44 -18.90 -50.19
N ALA A 90 32.98 -18.62 -51.42
CA ALA A 90 33.60 -19.18 -52.63
C ALA A 90 35.06 -18.68 -52.74
N THR A 91 35.96 -19.55 -53.19
CA THR A 91 37.40 -19.25 -53.28
C THR A 91 37.88 -19.39 -54.73
N GLU A 92 38.55 -18.37 -55.27
CA GLU A 92 39.24 -18.40 -56.56
C GLU A 92 40.73 -18.16 -56.39
N LYS A 93 41.55 -19.03 -56.98
CA LYS A 93 43.01 -18.88 -56.98
C LYS A 93 43.42 -18.09 -58.22
N TYR A 94 44.08 -16.96 -57.99
CA TYR A 94 44.67 -16.15 -59.05
C TYR A 94 46.14 -15.89 -58.69
N ALA A 95 47.01 -16.81 -59.11
CA ALA A 95 48.40 -16.87 -58.65
C ALA A 95 49.11 -15.51 -58.80
N PRO A 96 49.82 -15.03 -57.75
CA PRO A 96 50.15 -15.72 -56.50
C PRO A 96 49.10 -15.56 -55.37
N LYS A 97 47.94 -14.95 -55.62
CA LYS A 97 46.94 -14.58 -54.60
C LYS A 97 45.72 -15.51 -54.59
N VAL A 98 45.03 -15.54 -53.46
CA VAL A 98 43.75 -16.24 -53.29
C VAL A 98 42.69 -15.20 -52.97
N PHE A 99 41.58 -15.24 -53.70
CA PHE A 99 40.43 -14.37 -53.48
C PHE A 99 39.29 -15.19 -52.88
N ILE A 100 38.60 -14.62 -51.90
CA ILE A 100 37.43 -15.20 -51.24
C ILE A 100 36.26 -14.24 -51.41
N CYS A 101 35.16 -14.78 -51.93
CA CYS A 101 33.89 -14.08 -52.07
C CYS A 101 33.32 -13.82 -50.68
N THR A 102 33.50 -12.62 -50.16
CA THR A 102 33.18 -12.26 -48.77
C THR A 102 32.12 -11.17 -48.76
N LYS A 103 31.20 -11.26 -47.80
CA LYS A 103 30.19 -10.22 -47.60
C LYS A 103 30.88 -8.97 -47.01
N SER A 104 30.67 -7.81 -47.62
CA SER A 104 31.14 -6.50 -47.13
C SER A 104 30.16 -5.91 -46.12
N ASP A 105 30.56 -4.89 -45.36
CA ASP A 105 29.75 -4.33 -44.27
C ASP A 105 28.46 -3.68 -44.79
N ALA A 106 28.44 -3.29 -46.07
CA ALA A 106 27.25 -2.88 -46.80
C ALA A 106 26.33 -4.06 -47.22
N GLY A 107 26.67 -5.30 -46.86
CA GLY A 107 25.90 -6.50 -47.15
C GLY A 107 26.11 -7.10 -48.54
N SER A 108 27.01 -6.54 -49.35
CA SER A 108 27.28 -6.99 -50.73
C SER A 108 28.38 -8.03 -50.79
N LEU A 109 28.25 -9.03 -51.66
CA LEU A 109 29.28 -10.04 -51.89
C LEU A 109 30.35 -9.48 -52.85
N LEU A 110 31.60 -9.44 -52.39
CA LEU A 110 32.74 -8.93 -53.16
C LEU A 110 33.91 -9.91 -53.07
N TRP A 111 34.66 -10.04 -54.17
CA TRP A 111 35.93 -10.77 -54.17
C TRP A 111 36.99 -9.97 -53.40
N MET A 112 37.43 -10.48 -52.26
CA MET A 112 38.47 -9.89 -51.43
C MET A 112 39.69 -10.81 -51.37
N GLU A 113 40.89 -10.29 -51.17
CA GLU A 113 42.07 -11.14 -50.93
C GLU A 113 41.87 -11.93 -49.63
N GLN A 114 42.42 -13.15 -49.54
CA GLN A 114 42.22 -14.05 -48.41
C GLN A 114 42.53 -13.39 -47.06
N SER A 115 43.59 -12.57 -46.96
CA SER A 115 43.95 -11.86 -45.74
C SER A 115 42.91 -10.79 -45.34
N GLU A 116 42.36 -10.07 -46.31
CA GLU A 116 41.30 -9.08 -46.10
C GLU A 116 39.97 -9.74 -45.73
N SER A 117 39.61 -10.81 -46.43
CA SER A 117 38.44 -11.66 -46.13
C SER A 117 38.47 -12.17 -44.69
N LYS A 118 39.62 -12.66 -44.24
CA LYS A 118 39.80 -13.11 -42.85
C LYS A 118 39.61 -11.97 -41.86
N ARG A 119 40.21 -10.80 -42.11
CA ARG A 119 40.05 -9.62 -41.23
C ARG A 119 38.60 -9.19 -41.12
N VAL A 120 37.88 -9.11 -42.24
CA VAL A 120 36.46 -8.72 -42.27
C VAL A 120 35.59 -9.74 -41.54
N THR A 121 35.82 -11.04 -41.76
CA THR A 121 35.07 -12.11 -41.09
C THR A 121 35.31 -12.12 -39.58
N ASP A 122 36.57 -12.00 -39.14
CA ASP A 122 36.94 -11.93 -37.72
C ASP A 122 36.34 -10.67 -37.05
N ALA A 123 36.38 -9.52 -37.73
CA ALA A 123 35.81 -8.27 -37.23
C ALA A 123 34.29 -8.37 -37.02
N ARG A 124 33.58 -9.05 -37.93
CA ARG A 124 32.14 -9.30 -37.81
C ARG A 124 31.81 -10.26 -36.69
N ALA A 125 32.58 -11.34 -36.56
CA ALA A 125 32.42 -12.28 -35.47
C ALA A 125 32.62 -11.57 -34.12
N ALA A 126 33.64 -10.72 -34.01
CA ALA A 126 33.88 -9.91 -32.82
C ALA A 126 32.75 -8.90 -32.55
N ALA A 127 32.26 -8.22 -33.58
CA ALA A 127 31.13 -7.30 -33.46
C ALA A 127 29.83 -8.01 -33.05
N ALA A 128 29.55 -9.17 -33.62
CA ALA A 128 28.40 -10.00 -33.26
C ALA A 128 28.51 -10.52 -31.81
N ALA A 129 29.70 -10.96 -31.39
CA ALA A 129 29.95 -11.37 -30.01
C ALA A 129 29.76 -10.22 -29.02
N LYS A 130 30.25 -9.01 -29.36
CA LYS A 130 30.04 -7.81 -28.56
C LYS A 130 28.56 -7.46 -28.46
N ALA A 131 27.83 -7.45 -29.57
CA ALA A 131 26.40 -7.16 -29.59
C ALA A 131 25.60 -8.22 -28.79
N ALA A 132 25.98 -9.49 -28.86
CA ALA A 132 25.37 -10.55 -28.06
C ALA A 132 25.64 -10.36 -26.56
N ALA A 133 26.85 -9.95 -26.17
CA ALA A 133 27.19 -9.65 -24.79
C ALA A 133 26.43 -8.42 -24.26
N GLU A 134 26.30 -7.36 -25.06
CA GLU A 134 25.50 -6.18 -24.73
C GLU A 134 24.02 -6.52 -24.57
N LYS A 135 23.47 -7.34 -25.48
CA LYS A 135 22.10 -7.85 -25.36
C LYS A 135 21.91 -8.69 -24.10
N ALA A 136 22.85 -9.59 -23.80
CA ALA A 136 22.79 -10.41 -22.59
C ALA A 136 22.86 -9.56 -21.30
N ALA A 137 23.68 -8.51 -21.30
CA ALA A 137 23.75 -7.57 -20.19
C ALA A 137 22.44 -6.77 -20.03
N ALA A 138 21.83 -6.33 -21.13
CA ALA A 138 20.53 -5.65 -21.13
C ALA A 138 19.40 -6.58 -20.64
N ASP A 139 19.37 -7.82 -21.12
CA ASP A 139 18.39 -8.83 -20.69
C ASP A 139 18.55 -9.14 -19.19
N LYS A 140 19.78 -9.27 -18.68
CA LYS A 140 20.07 -9.46 -17.25
C LYS A 140 19.60 -8.25 -16.43
N ALA A 141 19.90 -7.03 -16.88
CA ALA A 141 19.45 -5.81 -16.21
C ALA A 141 17.92 -5.70 -16.18
N ALA A 142 17.24 -6.07 -17.27
CA ALA A 142 15.77 -6.10 -17.33
C ALA A 142 15.18 -7.14 -16.37
N GLN A 143 15.77 -8.33 -16.27
CA GLN A 143 15.35 -9.37 -15.32
C GLN A 143 15.55 -8.92 -13.86
N GLU A 144 16.68 -8.31 -13.53
CA GLU A 144 16.94 -7.77 -12.19
C GLU A 144 15.96 -6.63 -11.83
N ALA A 145 15.66 -5.75 -12.77
CA ALA A 145 14.66 -4.69 -12.59
C ALA A 145 13.25 -5.27 -12.40
N ALA A 146 12.87 -6.29 -13.18
CA ALA A 146 11.59 -6.98 -13.05
C ALA A 146 11.46 -7.70 -11.71
N ALA A 147 12.53 -8.37 -11.24
CA ALA A 147 12.56 -9.02 -9.94
C ALA A 147 12.41 -8.02 -8.79
N LYS A 148 13.08 -6.86 -8.87
CA LYS A 148 12.93 -5.78 -7.89
C LYS A 148 11.51 -5.22 -7.87
N ALA A 149 10.92 -4.97 -9.03
CA ALA A 149 9.54 -4.51 -9.13
C ALA A 149 8.55 -5.53 -8.57
N ALA A 150 8.75 -6.83 -8.84
CA ALA A 150 7.93 -7.90 -8.28
C ALA A 150 8.05 -7.98 -6.75
N ALA A 151 9.26 -7.81 -6.20
CA ALA A 151 9.48 -7.78 -4.75
C ALA A 151 8.79 -6.58 -4.09
N GLU A 152 8.84 -5.39 -4.70
CA GLU A 152 8.13 -4.19 -4.22
C GLU A 152 6.60 -4.38 -4.25
N GLN A 153 6.07 -5.00 -5.31
CA GLN A 153 4.65 -5.32 -5.40
C GLN A 153 4.22 -6.35 -4.35
N ALA A 154 5.04 -7.38 -4.11
CA ALA A 154 4.78 -8.39 -3.08
C ALA A 154 4.80 -7.76 -1.67
N ALA A 155 5.76 -6.88 -1.38
CA ALA A 155 5.83 -6.15 -0.12
C ALA A 155 4.62 -5.23 0.07
N ALA A 156 4.18 -4.53 -0.99
CA ALA A 156 3.00 -3.69 -0.94
C ALA A 156 1.71 -4.49 -0.71
N GLU A 157 1.58 -5.68 -1.31
CA GLU A 157 0.46 -6.58 -1.05
C GLU A 157 0.48 -7.12 0.39
N GLN A 158 1.64 -7.53 0.88
CA GLN A 158 1.77 -7.96 2.28
C GLN A 158 1.36 -6.84 3.26
N ALA A 159 1.83 -5.60 3.02
CA ALA A 159 1.44 -4.46 3.84
C ALA A 159 -0.08 -4.18 3.79
N ARG A 160 -0.73 -4.37 2.63
CA ARG A 160 -2.20 -4.28 2.52
C ARG A 160 -2.90 -5.36 3.33
N GLN A 161 -2.41 -6.59 3.28
CA GLN A 161 -2.98 -7.71 4.04
C GLN A 161 -2.82 -7.52 5.55
N GLU A 162 -1.66 -7.04 6.00
CA GLU A 162 -1.42 -6.71 7.42
C GLU A 162 -2.32 -5.55 7.89
N ALA A 163 -2.52 -4.52 7.07
CA ALA A 163 -3.45 -3.43 7.37
C ALA A 163 -4.90 -3.92 7.44
N ALA A 164 -5.32 -4.77 6.50
CA ALA A 164 -6.65 -5.37 6.50
C ALA A 164 -6.87 -6.28 7.72
N ALA A 165 -5.85 -7.06 8.10
CA ALA A 165 -5.89 -7.89 9.30
C ALA A 165 -5.97 -7.04 10.58
N ALA A 166 -5.24 -5.93 10.66
CA ALA A 166 -5.31 -5.00 11.77
C ALA A 166 -6.68 -4.33 11.87
N GLU A 167 -7.29 -3.94 10.75
CA GLU A 167 -8.65 -3.41 10.73
C GLU A 167 -9.67 -4.46 11.17
N ALA A 168 -9.58 -5.69 10.67
CA ALA A 168 -10.43 -6.79 11.09
C ALA A 168 -10.31 -7.08 12.59
N ALA A 169 -9.09 -7.07 13.13
CA ALA A 169 -8.84 -7.24 14.57
C ALA A 169 -9.48 -6.11 15.39
N ARG A 170 -9.38 -4.87 14.93
CA ARG A 170 -10.03 -3.71 15.57
C ARG A 170 -11.55 -3.83 15.55
N GLN A 171 -12.14 -4.27 14.45
CA GLN A 171 -13.58 -4.51 14.36
C GLN A 171 -14.04 -5.63 15.30
N GLN A 172 -13.28 -6.73 15.41
CA GLN A 172 -13.58 -7.81 16.36
C GLN A 172 -13.50 -7.33 17.82
N GLN A 173 -12.50 -6.54 18.17
CA GLN A 173 -12.39 -5.94 19.51
C GLN A 173 -13.55 -4.99 19.80
N ALA A 174 -13.95 -4.15 18.83
CA ALA A 174 -15.10 -3.26 18.97
C ALA A 174 -16.41 -4.05 19.14
N ALA A 175 -16.61 -5.12 18.37
CA ALA A 175 -17.77 -6.00 18.50
C ALA A 175 -17.79 -6.72 19.86
N ALA A 176 -16.64 -7.22 20.33
CA ALA A 176 -16.51 -7.83 21.64
C ALA A 176 -16.80 -6.83 22.78
N ALA A 177 -16.30 -5.60 22.67
CA ALA A 177 -16.58 -4.53 23.62
C ALA A 177 -18.08 -4.16 23.63
N ALA A 178 -18.72 -4.06 22.47
CA ALA A 178 -20.16 -3.83 22.37
C ALA A 178 -20.98 -4.97 22.99
N ALA A 179 -20.59 -6.23 22.75
CA ALA A 179 -21.22 -7.40 23.35
C ALA A 179 -21.03 -7.44 24.88
N ALA A 180 -19.86 -7.03 25.38
CA ALA A 180 -19.60 -6.92 26.82
C ALA A 180 -20.45 -5.82 27.47
N ALA A 181 -20.57 -4.66 26.83
CA ALA A 181 -21.41 -3.56 27.32
C ALA A 181 -22.89 -3.96 27.40
N ALA A 182 -23.39 -4.75 26.43
CA ALA A 182 -24.76 -5.26 26.44
C ALA A 182 -25.05 -6.24 27.61
N LYS A 183 -24.01 -6.83 28.23
CA LYS A 183 -24.16 -7.73 29.39
C LYS A 183 -24.13 -7.02 30.74
N VAL A 184 -23.81 -5.72 30.79
CA VAL A 184 -23.85 -4.96 32.05
C VAL A 184 -25.31 -4.69 32.41
N PRO A 185 -25.81 -5.14 33.59
CA PRO A 185 -27.16 -4.83 34.04
C PRO A 185 -27.37 -3.32 34.08
N ALA A 186 -28.55 -2.85 33.65
CA ALA A 186 -28.89 -1.44 33.76
C ALA A 186 -28.67 -0.98 35.22
N PRO A 187 -28.08 0.20 35.45
CA PRO A 187 -27.98 0.74 36.80
C PRO A 187 -29.38 0.75 37.39
N VAL A 188 -29.55 0.05 38.51
CA VAL A 188 -30.77 0.11 39.31
C VAL A 188 -30.98 1.58 39.66
N GLN A 189 -31.93 2.23 38.98
CA GLN A 189 -32.42 3.52 39.41
C GLN A 189 -32.88 3.32 40.86
N PRO A 190 -32.47 4.17 41.81
CA PRO A 190 -33.03 4.14 43.15
C PRO A 190 -34.53 4.10 43.01
N ALA A 191 -35.18 3.11 43.64
CA ALA A 191 -36.63 3.07 43.68
C ALA A 191 -37.12 4.44 44.11
N ALA A 192 -37.96 5.08 43.29
CA ALA A 192 -38.62 6.31 43.69
C ALA A 192 -39.22 6.06 45.09
N PRO A 193 -38.99 6.93 46.08
CA PRO A 193 -39.57 6.77 47.39
C PRO A 193 -41.06 6.47 47.21
N ALA A 194 -41.56 5.41 47.86
CA ALA A 194 -42.99 5.15 47.88
C ALA A 194 -43.67 6.47 48.27
N ALA A 195 -44.62 6.94 47.45
CA ALA A 195 -45.36 8.15 47.76
C ALA A 195 -45.87 8.02 49.20
N PRO A 196 -45.74 9.07 50.05
CA PRO A 196 -46.28 9.00 51.40
C PRO A 196 -47.76 8.67 51.24
N SER A 197 -48.17 7.49 51.71
CA SER A 197 -49.59 7.21 51.95
C SER A 197 -50.06 8.36 52.81
N GLY A 198 -50.97 9.20 52.32
CA GLY A 198 -51.40 10.46 52.95
C GLY A 198 -52.14 10.28 54.28
N CYS A 199 -51.86 9.19 54.99
CA CYS A 199 -52.28 8.83 56.32
C CYS A 199 -51.16 9.20 57.31
N ASP A 200 -51.52 9.78 58.44
CA ASP A 200 -50.59 10.13 59.49
C ASP A 200 -50.03 8.88 60.19
N PRO A 201 -48.71 8.75 60.36
CA PRO A 201 -48.07 7.56 60.92
C PRO A 201 -48.33 7.36 62.43
N ASN A 202 -48.87 8.36 63.14
CA ASN A 202 -49.22 8.21 64.56
C ASN A 202 -50.49 7.40 64.77
N TYR A 203 -51.19 7.03 63.69
CA TYR A 203 -52.48 6.34 63.74
C TYR A 203 -52.49 5.12 62.82
N ALA A 204 -53.18 4.06 63.26
CA ALA A 204 -53.36 2.81 62.54
C ALA A 204 -54.84 2.38 62.51
N GLY A 205 -55.14 1.35 61.71
CA GLY A 205 -56.51 0.85 61.52
C GLY A 205 -57.23 1.61 60.41
N ALA A 206 -57.55 2.89 60.65
CA ALA A 206 -58.13 3.79 59.65
C ALA A 206 -57.09 4.82 59.16
N CYS A 207 -57.17 5.21 57.89
CA CYS A 207 -56.29 6.24 57.33
C CYS A 207 -56.70 7.62 57.87
N VAL A 208 -55.86 8.20 58.73
CA VAL A 208 -56.04 9.56 59.26
C VAL A 208 -55.37 10.55 58.31
N PRO A 209 -56.09 11.41 57.57
CA PRO A 209 -55.47 12.36 56.65
C PRO A 209 -54.52 13.30 57.38
N VAL A 210 -53.36 13.61 56.78
CA VAL A 210 -52.46 14.64 57.32
C VAL A 210 -53.06 16.02 57.06
N ALA A 211 -53.77 16.57 58.05
CA ALA A 211 -54.41 17.89 58.01
C ALA A 211 -54.03 18.74 59.24
N SER A 212 -54.51 19.99 59.31
CA SER A 212 -54.29 20.85 60.48
C SER A 212 -55.10 20.41 61.70
N ASP A 213 -56.23 19.75 61.47
CA ASP A 213 -57.13 19.22 62.47
C ASP A 213 -57.95 18.09 61.81
N VAL A 214 -58.19 17.02 62.56
CA VAL A 214 -58.92 15.85 62.08
C VAL A 214 -59.88 15.44 63.16
N ASP A 215 -61.17 15.34 62.81
CA ASP A 215 -62.21 14.99 63.76
C ASP A 215 -62.83 13.62 63.49
N CYS A 216 -63.42 13.03 64.53
CA CYS A 216 -64.27 11.87 64.37
C CYS A 216 -65.56 12.25 63.64
N ALA A 217 -65.87 11.56 62.55
CA ALA A 217 -66.98 11.92 61.66
C ALA A 217 -68.39 11.74 62.29
N GLU A 218 -68.49 11.11 63.46
CA GLU A 218 -69.73 10.93 64.23
C GLU A 218 -69.89 11.93 65.39
N GLY A 219 -68.90 12.81 65.60
CA GLY A 219 -68.92 13.86 66.62
C GLY A 219 -69.20 15.28 66.10
N SER A 220 -69.20 16.25 67.01
CA SER A 220 -69.38 17.69 66.73
C SER A 220 -68.11 18.37 66.20
N GLY A 221 -67.33 17.67 65.37
CA GLY A 221 -66.07 18.18 64.84
C GLY A 221 -66.24 19.48 64.04
N ASN A 222 -65.21 20.32 64.03
CA ASN A 222 -65.15 21.55 63.26
C ASN A 222 -63.96 21.57 62.28
N GLY A 223 -63.18 20.50 62.25
CA GLY A 223 -61.97 20.35 61.47
C GLY A 223 -62.24 20.24 59.96
N PRO A 224 -61.22 20.53 59.14
CA PRO A 224 -61.28 20.42 57.69
C PRO A 224 -61.29 18.96 57.18
N ALA A 225 -60.99 17.98 58.04
CA ALA A 225 -60.93 16.57 57.70
C ALA A 225 -61.60 15.71 58.78
N TYR A 226 -62.15 14.57 58.35
CA TYR A 226 -62.86 13.64 59.23
C TYR A 226 -62.45 12.20 58.98
N VAL A 227 -62.42 11.39 60.04
CA VAL A 227 -62.12 9.94 60.00
C VAL A 227 -63.34 9.15 60.45
N ARG A 228 -63.58 8.01 59.80
CA ARG A 228 -64.69 7.09 60.09
C ARG A 228 -64.12 5.77 60.64
N GLY A 229 -64.61 5.36 61.80
CA GLY A 229 -64.26 4.10 62.46
C GLY A 229 -63.14 4.22 63.49
N PRO A 230 -62.95 3.19 64.33
CA PRO A 230 -61.98 3.25 65.41
C PRO A 230 -60.58 3.42 64.83
N VAL A 231 -59.89 4.44 65.32
CA VAL A 231 -58.52 4.77 64.98
C VAL A 231 -57.64 4.31 66.12
N THR A 232 -56.65 3.46 65.86
CA THR A 232 -55.69 3.09 66.91
C THR A 232 -54.58 4.12 66.96
N VAL A 233 -54.36 4.74 68.11
CA VAL A 233 -53.22 5.64 68.32
C VAL A 233 -51.96 4.78 68.54
N VAL A 234 -51.05 4.78 67.57
CA VAL A 234 -49.78 4.02 67.64
C VAL A 234 -48.58 4.90 68.00
N GLY A 235 -48.75 6.22 67.92
CA GLY A 235 -47.75 7.23 68.26
C GLY A 235 -48.28 8.25 69.25
N SER A 236 -48.24 9.53 68.88
CA SER A 236 -48.84 10.61 69.66
C SER A 236 -50.21 10.97 69.10
N ASP A 237 -51.21 11.14 69.97
CA ASP A 237 -52.51 11.66 69.57
C ASP A 237 -52.43 13.18 69.31
N ILE A 238 -51.98 13.57 68.12
CA ILE A 238 -51.80 14.97 67.72
C ILE A 238 -53.11 15.68 67.39
N TYR A 239 -54.17 14.92 67.06
CA TYR A 239 -55.49 15.43 66.70
C TYR A 239 -56.53 15.29 67.81
N GLY A 240 -56.18 14.68 68.94
CA GLY A 240 -57.11 14.54 70.07
C GLY A 240 -58.28 13.59 69.78
N LEU A 241 -58.05 12.55 68.95
CA LEU A 241 -59.06 11.57 68.58
C LEU A 241 -59.39 10.61 69.72
N ASP A 242 -58.44 10.37 70.62
CA ASP A 242 -58.52 9.50 71.80
C ASP A 242 -58.68 10.38 73.06
N ARG A 243 -59.94 10.66 73.41
CA ARG A 243 -60.26 11.64 74.46
C ARG A 243 -60.13 11.09 75.87
N ASP A 244 -60.25 9.79 76.05
CA ASP A 244 -60.16 9.10 77.32
C ASP A 244 -58.79 8.44 77.54
N GLY A 245 -57.97 8.33 76.49
CA GLY A 245 -56.56 7.93 76.55
C GLY A 245 -56.36 6.42 76.58
N ASP A 246 -57.30 5.65 76.01
CA ASP A 246 -57.27 4.19 76.03
C ASP A 246 -56.54 3.58 74.82
N GLY A 247 -56.13 4.41 73.86
CA GLY A 247 -55.44 4.04 72.62
C GLY A 247 -56.36 3.84 71.41
N LEU A 248 -57.68 4.01 71.56
CA LEU A 248 -58.67 3.93 70.49
C LEU A 248 -59.44 5.26 70.37
N GLY A 249 -59.24 5.96 69.26
CA GLY A 249 -59.99 7.17 68.93
C GLY A 249 -61.23 6.87 68.08
N CYS A 250 -62.21 7.78 68.13
CA CYS A 250 -63.42 7.74 67.30
C CYS A 250 -64.29 6.47 67.46
N GLU A 251 -64.51 6.07 68.70
CA GLU A 251 -65.52 5.08 69.11
C GLU A 251 -66.98 5.59 69.06
#